data_AF-A0AB74DZI9-F1
#
_entry.id   AF-A0AB74DZI9-F1
#
_cell.length_a   1.000
_cell.length_b   1.000
_cell.length_c   1.000
_cell.angle_alpha   90.00
_cell.angle_beta   90.00
_cell.angle_gamma   90.00
#
_symmetry.space_group_name_H-M   'P 1'
#
loop_
_entity.id
_entity.type
_entity.pdbx_description
1 polymer ?
#
loop_
_entity_poly.entity_id
_entity_poly.type
_entity_poly.pdbx_seq_one_letter_code
_entity_poly.pdbx_strand_id
1 'polypeptide(L)'
;GQYRPFEAHRWAVQRRVRRHRRRIDKNPDLCELIAELLAQRWSPQQIARHLRRKYPDDRSMWLCHESIYQAVYQPQSRLIRPPQVKSPHRGPLRTGRTHRRAHLRPGRRRPRFAQPMLSIPPRPFDPA
;
A
#
# COMPACT_ATOMS: atom_id res chain seq x y z
N GLY A 1 -36.01 -30.80 9.24
CA GLY A 1 -34.94 -30.00 9.88
C GLY A 1 -35.37 -28.56 9.97
N GLN A 2 -35.12 -27.88 11.09
CA GLN A 2 -35.49 -26.47 11.26
C GLN A 2 -34.46 -25.55 10.58
N TYR A 3 -34.92 -24.66 9.71
CA TYR A 3 -34.09 -23.66 9.05
C TYR A 3 -33.75 -22.52 10.01
N ARG A 4 -32.45 -22.26 10.24
CA ARG A 4 -31.94 -21.25 11.18
C ARG A 4 -31.15 -20.15 10.45
N PRO A 5 -31.80 -19.09 9.95
CA PRO A 5 -31.17 -18.10 9.07
C PRO A 5 -30.09 -17.25 9.77
N PHE A 6 -30.28 -16.91 11.04
CA PHE A 6 -29.32 -16.09 11.79
C PHE A 6 -28.02 -16.84 12.11
N GLU A 7 -28.12 -18.12 12.47
CA GLU A 7 -26.95 -18.99 12.68
C GLU A 7 -26.20 -19.21 11.37
N ALA A 8 -26.93 -19.48 10.27
CA ALA A 8 -26.35 -19.62 8.95
C ALA A 8 -25.60 -18.35 8.50
N HIS A 9 -26.18 -17.17 8.74
CA HIS A 9 -25.56 -15.89 8.44
C HIS A 9 -24.29 -15.66 9.27
N ARG A 10 -24.34 -15.91 10.59
CA ARG A 10 -23.18 -15.77 11.48
C ARG A 10 -22.03 -16.68 11.05
N TRP A 11 -22.32 -17.94 10.70
CA TRP A 11 -21.30 -18.85 10.18
C TRP A 11 -20.75 -18.40 8.82
N ALA A 12 -21.59 -17.85 7.93
CA ALA A 12 -21.13 -17.30 6.65
C ALA A 12 -20.19 -16.10 6.84
N VAL A 13 -20.54 -15.16 7.73
CA VAL A 13 -19.69 -14.01 8.09
C VAL A 13 -18.37 -14.49 8.68
N GLN A 14 -18.40 -15.49 9.57
CA GLN A 14 -17.19 -16.05 10.17
C GLN A 14 -16.27 -16.71 9.12
N ARG A 15 -16.84 -17.44 8.15
CA ARG A 15 -16.10 -18.05 7.03
C ARG A 15 -15.61 -17.02 6.00
N ARG A 16 -16.22 -15.81 5.95
CA ARG A 16 -15.81 -14.74 5.03
C ARG A 16 -14.38 -14.26 5.28
N VAL A 17 -13.84 -14.50 6.49
CA VAL A 17 -12.44 -14.22 6.83
C VAL A 17 -11.51 -15.16 6.06
N ARG A 18 -11.31 -14.89 4.76
CA ARG A 18 -10.30 -15.57 3.93
C ARG A 18 -8.93 -14.93 4.11
N ARG A 19 -8.34 -15.07 5.29
CA ARG A 19 -6.92 -14.74 5.48
C ARG A 19 -6.05 -15.93 5.10
N HIS A 20 -5.82 -16.12 3.80
CA HIS A 20 -4.71 -16.96 3.38
C HIS A 20 -3.41 -16.19 3.67
N ARG A 21 -2.59 -16.72 4.60
CA ARG A 21 -1.23 -16.22 4.81
C ARG A 21 -0.47 -16.33 3.49
N ARG A 22 0.18 -15.24 3.06
CA ARG A 22 0.96 -15.23 1.81
C ARG A 22 2.17 -16.15 1.98
N ARG A 23 2.72 -16.65 0.88
CA ARG A 23 3.88 -17.57 0.94
C ARG A 23 5.08 -16.93 1.64
N ILE A 24 5.32 -15.64 1.39
CA ILE A 24 6.35 -14.84 2.07
C ILE A 24 6.12 -14.81 3.60
N ASP A 25 4.87 -14.75 4.05
CA ASP A 25 4.56 -14.74 5.49
C ASP A 25 4.67 -16.14 6.13
N LYS A 26 4.68 -17.21 5.32
CA LYS A 26 4.77 -18.60 5.78
C LYS A 26 6.22 -19.12 5.82
N ASN A 27 7.06 -18.67 4.90
CA ASN A 27 8.44 -19.13 4.76
C ASN A 27 9.40 -17.99 5.18
N PRO A 28 9.99 -18.06 6.39
CA PRO A 28 10.88 -17.02 6.90
C PRO A 28 12.18 -16.92 6.07
N ASP A 29 12.77 -18.05 5.67
CA ASP A 29 14.01 -18.08 4.88
C ASP A 29 13.84 -17.38 3.53
N LEU A 30 12.70 -17.62 2.88
CA LEU A 30 12.34 -16.94 1.63
C LEU A 30 12.16 -15.43 1.84
N CYS A 31 11.59 -15.02 2.98
CA CYS A 31 11.42 -13.61 3.32
C CYS A 31 12.77 -12.92 3.56
N GLU A 32 13.69 -13.57 4.29
CA GLU A 32 15.03 -13.03 4.55
C GLU A 32 15.85 -12.89 3.26
N LEU A 33 15.85 -13.91 2.41
CA LEU A 33 16.53 -13.86 1.11
C LEU A 33 16.01 -12.72 0.24
N ILE A 34 14.68 -12.52 0.18
CA ILE A 34 14.09 -11.41 -0.58
C ILE A 34 14.50 -10.06 0.03
N ALA A 35 14.52 -9.95 1.36
CA ALA A 35 14.96 -8.74 2.04
C ALA A 35 16.43 -8.40 1.73
N GLU A 36 17.32 -9.40 1.68
CA GLU A 36 18.72 -9.22 1.31
C GLU A 36 18.88 -8.76 -0.15
N LEU A 37 18.17 -9.39 -1.09
CA LEU A 37 18.21 -9.01 -2.50
C LEU A 37 17.66 -7.59 -2.73
N LEU A 38 16.57 -7.24 -2.03
CA LEU A 38 16.03 -5.87 -2.04
C LEU A 38 17.03 -4.86 -1.46
N ALA A 39 17.78 -5.22 -0.41
CA ALA A 39 18.82 -4.37 0.16
C ALA A 39 19.97 -4.11 -0.84
N GLN A 40 20.26 -5.09 -1.71
CA GLN A 40 21.20 -4.95 -2.83
C GLN A 40 20.62 -4.20 -4.03
N ARG A 41 19.43 -3.60 -3.91
CA ARG A 41 18.72 -2.84 -4.96
C ARG A 41 18.28 -3.67 -6.17
N TRP A 42 18.04 -4.97 -5.98
CA TRP A 42 17.45 -5.78 -7.03
C TRP A 42 15.98 -5.40 -7.25
N SER A 43 15.54 -5.41 -8.51
CA SER A 43 14.13 -5.22 -8.84
C SER A 43 13.31 -6.48 -8.51
N PRO A 44 12.02 -6.37 -8.16
CA PRO A 44 11.16 -7.54 -7.91
C PRO A 44 11.13 -8.56 -9.06
N GLN A 45 11.27 -8.10 -10.30
CA GLN A 45 11.37 -8.95 -11.48
C GLN A 45 12.71 -9.72 -11.54
N GLN A 46 13.82 -9.06 -11.19
CA GLN A 46 15.12 -9.71 -11.08
C GLN A 46 15.11 -10.77 -9.97
N ILE A 47 14.51 -10.46 -8.82
CA ILE A 47 14.38 -11.39 -7.68
C ILE A 47 13.58 -12.62 -8.09
N ALA A 48 12.40 -12.45 -8.70
CA ALA A 48 11.57 -13.59 -9.14
C ALA A 48 12.31 -14.51 -10.12
N ARG A 49 13.10 -13.93 -11.04
CA ARG A 49 13.93 -14.70 -11.98
C ARG A 49 15.09 -15.40 -11.27
N HIS A 50 15.73 -14.73 -10.33
CA HIS A 50 16.82 -15.30 -9.53
C HIS A 50 16.34 -16.50 -8.71
N LEU A 51 15.18 -16.39 -8.04
CA LEU A 51 14.59 -17.49 -7.27
C LEU A 51 14.34 -18.73 -8.12
N ARG A 52 13.80 -18.56 -9.34
CA ARG A 52 13.59 -19.67 -10.28
C ARG A 52 14.89 -20.33 -10.75
N ARG A 53 15.96 -19.55 -10.93
CA ARG A 53 17.26 -20.07 -11.37
C ARG A 53 18.01 -20.76 -10.23
N LYS A 54 17.94 -20.21 -9.02
CA LYS A 54 18.66 -20.72 -7.84
C LYS A 54 18.00 -21.97 -7.24
N TYR A 55 16.66 -22.06 -7.32
CA TYR A 55 15.89 -23.15 -6.73
C TYR A 55 15.03 -23.88 -7.77
N PRO A 56 15.60 -24.49 -8.81
CA PRO A 56 14.81 -25.09 -9.90
C PRO A 56 13.85 -26.20 -9.42
N ASP A 57 14.25 -26.96 -8.38
CA ASP A 57 13.49 -28.11 -7.90
C ASP A 57 12.54 -27.76 -6.73
N ASP A 58 12.77 -26.63 -6.05
CA ASP A 58 11.96 -26.20 -4.91
C ASP A 58 11.00 -25.07 -5.29
N ARG A 59 9.78 -25.46 -5.65
CA ARG A 59 8.68 -24.54 -5.94
C ARG A 59 8.23 -23.73 -4.72
N SER A 60 8.56 -24.15 -3.50
CA SER A 60 8.25 -23.41 -2.27
C SER A 60 8.97 -22.07 -2.21
N MET A 61 10.16 -22.00 -2.80
CA MET A 61 11.01 -20.81 -2.90
C MET A 61 10.66 -19.89 -4.08
N TRP A 62 9.67 -20.26 -4.91
CA TRP A 62 9.29 -19.46 -6.07
C TRP A 62 8.23 -18.42 -5.73
N LEU A 63 8.42 -17.21 -6.25
CA LEU A 63 7.44 -16.13 -6.16
C LEU A 63 7.39 -15.36 -7.48
N CYS A 64 6.19 -14.90 -7.84
CA CYS A 64 6.05 -13.94 -8.92
C CYS A 64 6.44 -12.54 -8.44
N HIS A 65 6.88 -11.69 -9.37
CA HIS A 65 7.29 -10.33 -9.06
C HIS A 65 6.15 -9.49 -8.45
N GLU A 66 4.89 -9.74 -8.83
CA GLU A 66 3.76 -9.05 -8.20
C GLU A 66 3.53 -9.44 -6.74
N SER A 67 3.78 -10.69 -6.37
CA SER A 67 3.72 -11.08 -4.95
C SER A 67 4.77 -10.36 -4.12
N ILE A 68 5.96 -10.14 -4.71
CA ILE A 68 7.04 -9.37 -4.10
C ILE A 68 6.64 -7.89 -3.99
N TYR A 69 6.07 -7.30 -5.05
CA TYR A 69 5.56 -5.93 -5.00
C TYR A 69 4.50 -5.73 -3.93
N GLN A 70 3.47 -6.57 -3.90
CA GLN A 70 2.43 -6.51 -2.87
C GLN A 70 3.02 -6.64 -1.47
N ALA A 71 4.02 -7.52 -1.31
CA ALA A 71 4.70 -7.66 -0.03
C ALA A 71 5.48 -6.39 0.31
N VAL A 72 6.19 -5.75 -0.61
CA VAL A 72 6.92 -4.50 -0.34
C VAL A 72 5.97 -3.35 0.01
N TYR A 73 4.79 -3.24 -0.60
CA TYR A 73 3.88 -2.10 -0.37
C TYR A 73 2.84 -2.31 0.74
N GLN A 74 2.80 -3.48 1.38
CA GLN A 74 1.87 -3.73 2.48
C GLN A 74 2.32 -2.98 3.75
N PRO A 75 1.47 -2.17 4.41
CA PRO A 75 1.86 -1.33 5.56
C PRO A 75 2.54 -2.04 6.73
N GLN A 76 2.31 -3.35 6.89
CA GLN A 76 2.84 -4.19 7.97
C GLN A 76 3.94 -5.15 7.50
N SER A 77 4.52 -4.89 6.33
CA SER A 77 5.50 -5.80 5.74
C SER A 77 6.86 -5.72 6.42
N ARG A 78 7.45 -6.89 6.65
CA ARG A 78 8.84 -7.04 7.10
C ARG A 78 9.87 -6.72 6.01
N LEU A 79 9.44 -6.70 4.74
CA LEU A 79 10.29 -6.38 3.58
C LEU A 79 10.44 -4.87 3.36
N ILE A 80 9.60 -4.06 4.01
CA ILE A 80 9.81 -2.61 4.07
C ILE A 80 10.99 -2.39 5.00
N ARG A 81 12.19 -2.26 4.43
CA ARG A 81 13.11 -1.28 5.02
C ARG A 81 12.52 0.08 4.63
N PRO A 82 12.24 1.00 5.59
CA PRO A 82 12.06 2.38 5.20
C PRO A 82 13.27 2.72 4.32
N PRO A 83 13.06 3.32 3.14
CA PRO A 83 14.18 3.61 2.27
C PRO A 83 15.26 4.31 3.12
N GLN A 84 16.45 3.71 3.19
CA GLN A 84 17.65 4.43 3.64
C GLN A 84 18.01 5.53 2.64
N VAL A 85 17.27 5.64 1.53
CA VAL A 85 17.01 6.95 0.96
C VAL A 85 16.25 7.70 2.05
N LYS A 86 17.01 8.40 2.93
CA LYS A 86 16.54 9.63 3.58
C LYS A 86 15.51 10.16 2.62
N SER A 87 14.22 10.10 3.00
CA SER A 87 13.16 10.62 2.15
C SER A 87 13.75 11.88 1.57
N PRO A 88 13.82 12.09 0.26
CA PRO A 88 14.18 13.40 -0.21
C PRO A 88 13.01 14.31 0.19
N HIS A 89 12.82 14.58 1.50
CA HIS A 89 13.18 15.87 2.06
C HIS A 89 14.20 16.43 1.12
N ARG A 90 13.64 17.05 0.10
CA ARG A 90 14.35 17.71 -0.98
C ARG A 90 15.44 18.41 -0.21
N GLY A 91 16.69 18.00 -0.43
CA GLY A 91 17.80 18.81 0.05
C GLY A 91 17.43 20.24 -0.29
N PRO A 92 17.66 21.20 0.63
CA PRO A 92 17.12 22.54 0.48
C PRO A 92 17.27 22.96 -0.97
N LEU A 93 16.20 23.46 -1.57
CA LEU A 93 16.23 24.07 -2.92
C LEU A 93 17.53 24.84 -3.03
N ARG A 94 18.13 24.94 -4.22
CA ARG A 94 19.43 25.61 -4.41
C ARG A 94 19.57 26.97 -3.68
N THR A 95 18.46 27.64 -3.38
CA THR A 95 18.30 28.81 -2.51
C THR A 95 18.31 28.58 -0.98
N GLY A 96 18.63 27.39 -0.47
CA GLY A 96 18.57 27.04 0.95
C GLY A 96 17.18 26.66 1.50
N ARG A 97 16.14 26.59 0.66
CA ARG A 97 14.74 26.52 1.13
C ARG A 97 14.13 25.13 1.11
N THR A 98 13.34 24.76 2.10
CA THR A 98 12.67 23.45 2.17
C THR A 98 11.54 23.26 1.15
N HIS A 99 10.84 24.35 0.77
CA HIS A 99 9.75 24.33 -0.20
C HIS A 99 9.80 25.53 -1.17
N ARG A 100 9.28 25.36 -2.39
CA ARG A 100 9.14 26.44 -3.37
C ARG A 100 8.06 27.40 -2.87
N ARG A 101 8.23 28.71 -3.05
CA ARG A 101 7.10 29.64 -2.80
C ARG A 101 5.99 29.31 -3.79
N ALA A 102 4.79 29.12 -3.27
CA ALA A 102 3.61 29.18 -4.12
C ALA A 102 3.53 30.59 -4.71
N HIS A 103 3.29 30.71 -6.01
CA HIS A 103 2.96 31.99 -6.63
C HIS A 103 1.54 32.38 -6.20
N LEU A 104 1.38 32.90 -4.98
CA LEU A 104 0.15 33.62 -4.63
C LEU A 104 0.18 34.97 -5.33
N ARG A 105 -0.78 35.18 -6.25
CA ARG A 105 -1.14 36.52 -6.70
C ARG A 105 -2.18 37.07 -5.72
N PRO A 106 -1.84 38.01 -4.82
CA PRO A 106 -2.78 38.55 -3.84
C PRO A 106 -3.98 39.28 -4.47
N GLY A 107 -3.94 39.59 -5.76
CA GLY A 107 -4.93 40.45 -6.42
C GLY A 107 -6.11 39.77 -7.14
N ARG A 108 -6.21 38.44 -7.26
CA ARG A 108 -7.35 37.82 -7.98
C ARG A 108 -7.74 36.45 -7.43
N ARG A 109 -8.45 36.45 -6.31
CA ARG A 109 -9.49 35.44 -6.07
C ARG A 109 -10.82 36.15 -6.00
N ARG A 110 -11.40 36.43 -7.17
CA ARG A 110 -12.84 36.64 -7.22
C ARG A 110 -13.47 35.27 -6.91
N PRO A 111 -14.40 35.17 -5.95
CA PRO A 111 -15.13 33.93 -5.75
C PRO A 111 -15.82 33.59 -7.08
N ARG A 112 -15.65 32.35 -7.58
CA ARG A 112 -16.24 31.91 -8.85
C ARG A 112 -17.77 31.97 -8.80
N PHE A 113 -18.33 31.84 -7.60
CA PHE A 113 -19.76 31.83 -7.34
C PHE A 113 -20.13 32.97 -6.40
N ALA A 114 -21.31 33.56 -6.62
CA ALA A 114 -21.85 34.61 -5.75
C ALA A 114 -22.22 34.09 -4.35
N GLN A 115 -22.53 32.79 -4.24
CA GLN A 115 -22.89 32.14 -3.00
C GLN A 115 -21.73 31.27 -2.49
N PRO A 116 -21.49 31.22 -1.16
CA PRO A 116 -20.52 30.32 -0.58
C PRO A 116 -20.95 28.87 -0.79
N MET A 117 -20.03 28.01 -1.22
CA MET A 117 -20.27 26.56 -1.27
C MET A 117 -20.44 26.06 0.16
N LEU A 118 -21.68 25.78 0.56
CA LEU A 118 -21.96 24.97 1.74
C LEU A 118 -21.49 23.54 1.47
N SER A 119 -20.74 22.97 2.40
CA SER A 119 -20.47 21.52 2.43
C SER A 119 -21.79 20.75 2.36
N ILE A 120 -21.81 19.45 2.03
CA ILE A 120 -23.07 18.67 2.01
C ILE A 120 -23.84 18.64 3.37
N PRO A 121 -23.19 18.67 4.56
CA PRO A 121 -23.86 18.57 5.86
C PRO A 121 -24.93 19.62 6.24
N PRO A 122 -24.81 20.92 5.91
CA PRO A 122 -25.76 21.94 6.35
C PRO A 122 -26.81 22.29 5.28
N ARG A 123 -27.05 21.44 4.27
CA ARG A 123 -28.24 21.65 3.42
C ARG A 123 -29.46 21.30 4.26
N PRO A 124 -30.40 22.23 4.50
CA PRO A 124 -31.65 21.88 5.16
C PRO A 124 -32.35 20.86 4.28
N PHE A 125 -32.37 19.61 4.75
CA PHE A 125 -33.26 18.59 4.23
C PHE A 125 -34.50 18.73 5.08
N ASP A 126 -35.58 19.29 4.55
CA ASP A 126 -36.89 19.22 5.19
C ASP A 126 -37.46 17.82 4.90
N PRO A 127 -37.54 16.91 5.88
CA PRO A 127 -38.23 15.65 5.67
C PRO A 127 -39.73 15.94 5.55
N ALA A 128 -40.31 15.56 4.40
CA ALA A 128 -41.75 15.43 4.21
C ALA A 128 -42.29 14.20 4.95
#